data_AF-A0A2D4FRP0-F1
#
_entry.id   AF-A0A2D4FRP0-F1
#
_cell.length_a   1.000
_cell.length_b   1.000
_cell.length_c   1.000
_cell.angle_alpha   90.00
_cell.angle_beta   90.00
_cell.angle_gamma   90.00
#
_symmetry.space_group_name_H-M   'P 1'
#
loop_
_entity.id
_entity.type
_entity.pdbx_description
1 polymer ?
#
loop_
_entity_poly.entity_id
_entity_poly.type
_entity_poly.pdbx_seq_one_letter_code
_entity_poly.pdbx_strand_id
1 'polypeptide(L)'
;SYARVPLLVWKLGWSPKPTGEFGTTFPEIPVEFLQEREIFKEFIYRINTLGWTNRMQFEETWASLLGVLVTQPIIMDQEENQQEEDMERTQINVLAVQAITSLVLSAMTIPLAGNPAVSCLEQQPRNKTLKALDTRFGRKLNIIRGIVEQEIQEMASNRDNVACHHVYQVWDPVPSLAPSTT
;
A
#
# COMPACT_ATOMS: atom_id res chain seq x y z
N SER A 1 2.92 -1.78 15.76
CA SER A 1 1.68 -2.27 16.40
C SER A 1 0.73 -1.12 16.72
N TYR A 2 1.02 -0.23 17.69
CA TYR A 2 0.09 0.83 18.14
C TYR A 2 -0.47 1.72 17.02
N ALA A 3 0.41 2.25 16.14
CA ALA A 3 0.00 3.15 15.06
C ALA A 3 -0.95 2.52 14.02
N ARG A 4 -1.05 1.19 13.96
CA ARG A 4 -1.99 0.47 13.07
C ARG A 4 -3.40 0.34 13.66
N VAL A 5 -3.57 0.64 14.95
CA VAL A 5 -4.86 0.52 15.63
C VAL A 5 -5.71 1.77 15.38
N PRO A 6 -6.93 1.63 14.80
CA PRO A 6 -7.91 2.73 14.67
C PRO A 6 -8.21 3.42 15.99
N LEU A 7 -8.52 4.72 15.94
CA LEU A 7 -8.84 5.48 17.16
C LEU A 7 -10.15 5.00 17.78
N LEU A 8 -11.11 4.61 16.95
CA LEU A 8 -12.41 4.08 17.38
C LEU A 8 -12.28 2.81 18.23
N VAL A 9 -11.31 1.93 17.93
CA VAL A 9 -11.07 0.70 18.71
C VAL A 9 -10.70 1.02 20.16
N TRP A 10 -9.88 2.05 20.40
CA TRP A 10 -9.57 2.50 21.76
C TRP A 10 -10.79 3.05 22.49
N LYS A 11 -11.69 3.75 21.78
CA LYS A 11 -12.92 4.30 22.36
C LYS A 11 -13.91 3.20 22.77
N LEU A 12 -13.88 2.05 22.10
CA LEU A 12 -14.69 0.88 22.43
C LEU A 12 -14.11 0.04 23.59
N GLY A 13 -13.05 0.51 24.25
CA GLY A 13 -12.51 -0.11 25.46
C GLY A 13 -11.48 -1.22 25.21
N TRP A 14 -11.09 -1.46 23.96
CA TRP A 14 -10.02 -2.42 23.67
C TRP A 14 -8.69 -1.90 24.23
N SER A 15 -8.16 -2.58 25.25
CA SER A 15 -6.98 -2.15 26.00
C SER A 15 -6.12 -3.34 26.45
N PRO A 16 -5.61 -4.15 25.51
CA PRO A 16 -4.78 -5.30 25.87
C PRO A 16 -3.46 -4.84 26.50
N LYS A 17 -2.91 -5.66 27.40
CA LYS A 17 -1.62 -5.38 28.03
C LYS A 17 -0.52 -5.43 26.96
N PRO A 18 0.25 -4.35 26.74
CA PRO A 18 1.30 -4.35 25.74
C PRO A 18 2.46 -5.26 26.17
N THR A 19 3.13 -5.82 25.17
CA THR A 19 4.24 -6.77 25.31
C THR A 19 5.48 -6.27 24.55
N GLY A 20 6.49 -7.13 24.44
CA GLY A 20 7.74 -6.83 23.72
C GLY A 20 8.75 -6.03 24.56
N GLU A 21 9.96 -5.92 24.04
CA GLU A 21 11.11 -5.30 24.74
C GLU A 21 10.86 -3.84 25.12
N PHE A 22 10.14 -3.10 24.27
CA PHE A 22 9.83 -1.68 24.48
C PHE A 22 8.47 -1.44 25.16
N GLY A 23 7.71 -2.49 25.49
CA GLY A 23 6.39 -2.36 26.11
C GLY A 23 5.33 -1.69 25.21
N THR A 24 5.49 -1.76 23.90
CA THR A 24 4.58 -1.14 22.91
C THR A 24 4.04 -2.13 21.87
N THR A 25 4.30 -3.43 22.02
CA THR A 25 3.75 -4.44 21.11
C THR A 25 2.32 -4.77 21.51
N PHE A 26 1.39 -4.50 20.62
CA PHE A 26 -0.03 -4.81 20.80
C PHE A 26 -0.38 -6.01 19.92
N PRO A 27 -1.30 -6.89 20.36
CA PRO A 27 -1.82 -7.96 19.52
C PRO A 27 -2.58 -7.39 18.32
N GLU A 28 -2.87 -8.24 17.34
CA GLU A 28 -3.77 -7.89 16.25
C GLU A 28 -5.15 -7.47 16.77
N ILE A 29 -5.81 -6.60 16.00
CA ILE A 29 -7.17 -6.16 16.29
C ILE A 29 -8.10 -7.36 16.02
N PRO A 30 -8.93 -7.76 17.00
CA PRO A 30 -9.90 -8.82 16.79
C PRO A 30 -10.83 -8.49 15.62
N VAL A 31 -11.14 -9.47 14.78
CA VAL A 31 -11.90 -9.28 13.54
C VAL A 31 -13.30 -8.73 13.81
N GLU A 32 -13.85 -8.96 15.00
CA GLU A 32 -15.15 -8.46 15.44
C GLU A 32 -15.21 -6.92 15.41
N PHE A 33 -14.11 -6.23 15.75
CA PHE A 33 -14.03 -4.77 15.63
C PHE A 33 -13.97 -4.30 14.17
N LEU A 34 -13.37 -5.12 13.30
CA LEU A 34 -13.25 -4.80 11.87
C LEU A 34 -14.56 -5.06 11.10
N GLN A 35 -15.58 -5.65 11.74
CA GLN A 35 -16.94 -5.74 11.20
C GLN A 35 -17.71 -4.41 11.33
N GLU A 36 -17.16 -3.40 12.01
CA GLU A 36 -17.73 -2.05 11.99
C GLU A 36 -17.11 -1.24 10.86
N ARG A 37 -17.94 -0.77 9.92
CA ARG A 37 -17.51 -0.13 8.67
C ARG A 37 -16.56 1.05 8.88
N GLU A 38 -16.82 1.91 9.87
CA GLU A 38 -16.00 3.10 10.13
C GLU A 38 -14.65 2.73 10.76
N ILE A 39 -14.61 1.71 11.63
CA ILE A 39 -13.35 1.15 12.16
C ILE A 39 -12.52 0.57 11.02
N PHE A 40 -13.16 -0.17 10.13
CA PHE A 40 -12.47 -0.83 9.04
C PHE A 40 -11.86 0.17 8.05
N LYS A 41 -12.55 1.28 7.74
CA LYS A 41 -11.99 2.38 6.94
C LYS A 41 -10.75 3.00 7.60
N GLU A 42 -10.80 3.28 8.90
CA GLU A 42 -9.63 3.80 9.63
C GLU A 42 -8.47 2.80 9.62
N PHE A 43 -8.77 1.51 9.75
CA PHE A 43 -7.76 0.46 9.68
C PHE A 43 -7.10 0.41 8.31
N ILE A 44 -7.90 0.39 7.23
CA ILE A 44 -7.41 0.41 5.83
C ILE A 44 -6.54 1.64 5.58
N TYR A 45 -6.98 2.82 6.03
CA TYR A 45 -6.20 4.05 5.91
C TYR A 45 -4.82 3.91 6.57
N ARG A 46 -4.76 3.37 7.79
CA ARG A 46 -3.51 3.18 8.53
C ARG A 46 -2.58 2.20 7.85
N ILE A 47 -3.07 1.02 7.44
CA ILE A 47 -2.21 0.00 6.81
C ILE A 47 -1.70 0.46 5.43
N ASN A 48 -2.48 1.22 4.67
CA ASN A 48 -2.05 1.74 3.37
C ASN A 48 -1.05 2.90 3.52
N THR A 49 -1.22 3.75 4.53
CA THR A 49 -0.32 4.87 4.78
C THR A 49 1.02 4.41 5.37
N LEU A 50 0.98 3.45 6.30
CA LEU A 50 2.17 2.95 6.98
C LEU A 50 2.89 1.84 6.19
N GLY A 51 2.17 1.10 5.34
CA GLY A 51 2.69 -0.09 4.68
C GLY A 51 2.92 -1.25 5.66
N TRP A 52 3.97 -2.03 5.45
CA TRP A 52 4.37 -3.12 6.34
C TRP A 52 5.89 -3.23 6.46
N THR A 53 6.36 -3.67 7.63
CA THR A 53 7.80 -3.64 7.98
C THR A 53 8.52 -4.96 7.76
N ASN A 54 7.78 -6.08 7.74
CA ASN A 54 8.34 -7.41 7.52
C ASN A 54 7.25 -8.36 6.99
N ARG A 55 7.68 -9.55 6.56
CA ARG A 55 6.80 -10.59 6.03
C ARG A 55 5.72 -11.04 7.02
N MET A 56 6.06 -11.13 8.31
CA MET A 56 5.09 -11.52 9.34
C MET A 56 3.94 -10.51 9.40
N GLN A 57 4.22 -9.21 9.48
CA GLN A 57 3.18 -8.17 9.49
C GLN A 57 2.32 -8.14 8.22
N PHE A 58 2.90 -8.50 7.07
CA PHE A 58 2.14 -8.70 5.84
C PHE A 58 1.15 -9.86 5.97
N GLU A 59 1.62 -11.02 6.44
CA GLU A 59 0.81 -12.23 6.61
C GLU A 59 -0.28 -12.05 7.69
N GLU A 60 0.04 -11.35 8.78
CA GLU A 60 -0.90 -10.90 9.82
C GLU A 60 -2.02 -10.05 9.22
N THR A 61 -1.67 -8.97 8.51
CA THR A 61 -2.66 -8.08 7.87
C THR A 61 -3.49 -8.82 6.82
N TRP A 62 -2.87 -9.70 6.06
CA TRP A 62 -3.53 -10.57 5.10
C TRP A 62 -4.58 -11.47 5.78
N ALA A 63 -4.21 -12.12 6.88
CA ALA A 63 -5.12 -12.96 7.66
C ALA A 63 -6.29 -12.16 8.25
N SER A 64 -6.06 -10.96 8.80
CA SER A 64 -7.14 -10.13 9.31
C SER A 64 -8.13 -9.73 8.21
N LEU A 65 -7.64 -9.33 7.02
CA LEU A 65 -8.49 -8.95 5.87
C LEU A 65 -9.32 -10.12 5.34
N LEU A 66 -8.73 -11.33 5.26
CA LEU A 66 -9.47 -12.54 4.91
C LEU A 66 -10.49 -12.91 6.00
N GLY A 67 -10.14 -12.73 7.27
CA GLY A 67 -11.05 -12.91 8.39
C GLY A 67 -12.30 -12.03 8.23
N VAL A 68 -12.13 -10.76 7.86
CA VAL A 68 -13.25 -9.84 7.61
C VAL A 68 -14.19 -10.36 6.52
N LEU A 69 -13.64 -10.89 5.40
CA LEU A 69 -14.44 -11.45 4.29
C LEU A 69 -15.20 -12.72 4.66
N VAL A 70 -14.62 -13.58 5.51
CA VAL A 70 -15.16 -14.91 5.81
C VAL A 70 -16.13 -14.90 6.99
N THR A 71 -16.12 -13.85 7.82
CA THR A 71 -16.97 -13.77 9.02
C THR A 71 -18.45 -13.73 8.61
N GLN A 72 -19.17 -14.81 8.92
CA GLN A 72 -20.62 -14.92 8.69
C GLN A 72 -21.39 -14.22 9.82
N PRO A 73 -22.60 -13.68 9.54
CA PRO A 73 -23.46 -13.14 10.58
C PRO A 73 -23.85 -14.23 11.58
N ILE A 74 -24.01 -13.84 12.83
CA ILE A 74 -24.86 -14.58 13.75
C ILE A 74 -26.29 -14.27 13.30
N ILE A 75 -27.00 -15.26 12.77
CA ILE A 75 -28.40 -15.11 12.37
C ILE A 75 -29.21 -14.84 13.65
N MET A 76 -29.62 -13.59 13.85
CA MET A 76 -30.63 -13.23 14.83
C MET A 76 -31.93 -13.02 14.05
N ASP A 77 -33.00 -13.71 14.47
CA ASP A 77 -34.32 -13.73 13.82
C ASP A 77 -35.06 -12.39 13.92
N GLN A 78 -34.46 -11.29 13.44
CA GLN A 78 -35.06 -9.96 13.36
C GLN A 78 -35.14 -9.52 11.89
N GLU A 79 -36.27 -9.85 11.25
CA GLU A 79 -36.56 -9.54 9.83
C GLU A 79 -36.52 -8.02 9.51
N GLU A 80 -36.76 -7.14 10.48
CA GLU A 80 -36.87 -5.69 10.25
C GLU A 80 -35.53 -4.99 9.95
N ASN A 81 -34.38 -5.57 10.33
CA ASN A 81 -33.06 -4.95 10.15
C ASN A 81 -32.18 -5.64 9.10
N GLN A 82 -32.67 -6.73 8.52
CA GLN A 82 -31.86 -7.63 7.70
C GLN A 82 -31.32 -6.99 6.42
N GLN A 83 -32.10 -6.11 5.78
CA GLN A 83 -31.65 -5.39 4.58
C GLN A 83 -30.53 -4.38 4.86
N GLU A 84 -30.57 -3.70 6.00
CA GLU A 84 -29.54 -2.73 6.38
C GLU A 84 -28.24 -3.43 6.74
N GLU A 85 -28.32 -4.52 7.50
CA GLU A 85 -27.17 -5.37 7.83
C GLU A 85 -26.52 -6.01 6.60
N ASP A 86 -27.34 -6.47 5.63
CA ASP A 86 -26.84 -7.01 4.36
C ASP A 86 -26.15 -5.92 3.51
N MET A 87 -26.68 -4.70 3.52
CA MET A 87 -26.05 -3.55 2.85
C MET A 87 -24.71 -3.18 3.50
N GLU A 88 -24.65 -3.09 4.83
CA GLU A 88 -23.40 -2.81 5.56
C GLU A 88 -22.34 -3.89 5.31
N ARG A 89 -22.73 -5.16 5.37
CA ARG A 89 -21.86 -6.30 5.04
C ARG A 89 -21.32 -6.20 3.63
N THR A 90 -22.18 -5.87 2.66
CA THR A 90 -21.77 -5.71 1.27
C THR A 90 -20.73 -4.59 1.14
N GLN A 91 -20.92 -3.46 1.84
CA GLN A 91 -19.94 -2.37 1.84
C GLN A 91 -18.60 -2.79 2.47
N ILE A 92 -18.63 -3.52 3.59
CA ILE A 92 -17.41 -4.04 4.23
C ILE A 92 -16.67 -5.00 3.30
N ASN A 93 -17.38 -5.89 2.61
CA ASN A 93 -16.78 -6.82 1.65
C ASN A 93 -16.10 -6.07 0.49
N VAL A 94 -16.74 -5.03 -0.05
CA VAL A 94 -16.13 -4.18 -1.07
C VAL A 94 -14.85 -3.53 -0.56
N LEU A 95 -14.87 -2.97 0.66
CA LEU A 95 -13.69 -2.39 1.29
C LEU A 95 -12.58 -3.42 1.52
N ALA A 96 -12.92 -4.64 1.90
CA ALA A 96 -11.95 -5.70 2.15
C ALA A 96 -11.27 -6.15 0.85
N VAL A 97 -12.02 -6.31 -0.23
CA VAL A 97 -11.46 -6.62 -1.56
C VAL A 97 -10.53 -5.50 -2.04
N GLN A 98 -10.92 -4.24 -1.84
CA GLN A 98 -10.06 -3.09 -2.14
C GLN A 98 -8.78 -3.09 -1.30
N ALA A 99 -8.88 -3.34 0.01
CA ALA A 99 -7.74 -3.40 0.92
C ALA A 99 -6.77 -4.54 0.58
N ILE A 100 -7.29 -5.72 0.23
CA ILE A 100 -6.48 -6.85 -0.24
C ILE A 100 -5.74 -6.47 -1.52
N THR A 101 -6.43 -5.81 -2.45
CA THR A 101 -5.83 -5.33 -3.70
C THR A 101 -4.69 -4.35 -3.40
N SER A 102 -4.91 -3.37 -2.52
CA SER A 102 -3.87 -2.43 -2.07
C SER A 102 -2.69 -3.14 -1.39
N LEU A 103 -2.96 -4.13 -0.55
CA LEU A 103 -1.92 -4.91 0.14
C LEU A 103 -1.05 -5.69 -0.85
N VAL A 104 -1.64 -6.36 -1.84
CA VAL A 104 -0.90 -7.09 -2.88
C VAL A 104 -0.12 -6.13 -3.78
N LEU A 105 -0.71 -4.99 -4.18
CA LEU A 105 -0.01 -3.95 -4.93
C LEU A 105 1.18 -3.39 -4.14
N SER A 106 1.07 -3.26 -2.81
CA SER A 106 2.20 -2.81 -1.97
C SER A 106 3.40 -3.76 -2.03
N ALA A 107 3.18 -5.05 -2.27
CA ALA A 107 4.24 -6.03 -2.47
C ALA A 107 4.92 -5.92 -3.85
N MET A 108 4.30 -5.22 -4.80
CA MET A 108 4.86 -4.90 -6.13
C MET A 108 5.53 -3.52 -6.19
N THR A 109 5.77 -2.89 -5.04
CA THR A 109 6.47 -1.60 -4.98
C THR A 109 7.98 -1.79 -4.93
N ILE A 110 8.71 -0.87 -5.56
CA ILE A 110 10.17 -0.81 -5.56
C ILE A 110 10.63 0.57 -5.06
N PRO A 111 11.84 0.70 -4.47
CA PRO A 111 12.85 -0.34 -4.28
C PRO A 111 12.58 -1.29 -3.10
N LEU A 112 11.76 -0.88 -2.14
CA LEU A 112 11.47 -1.65 -0.93
C LEU A 112 9.97 -1.98 -0.84
N ALA A 113 9.63 -3.24 -1.08
CA ALA A 113 8.27 -3.72 -0.99
C ALA A 113 7.63 -3.36 0.37
N GLY A 114 6.40 -2.87 0.33
CA GLY A 114 5.64 -2.54 1.53
C GLY A 114 6.02 -1.24 2.23
N ASN A 115 6.94 -0.42 1.70
CA ASN A 115 7.30 0.87 2.31
C ASN A 115 6.86 2.06 1.43
N PRO A 116 5.70 2.67 1.67
CA PRO A 116 5.19 3.81 0.90
C PRO A 116 6.06 5.07 0.96
N ALA A 117 6.90 5.22 1.99
CA ALA A 117 7.71 6.43 2.16
C ALA A 117 8.88 6.53 1.18
N VAL A 118 9.34 5.40 0.65
CA VAL A 118 10.52 5.33 -0.23
C VAL A 118 10.26 4.61 -1.55
N SER A 119 9.08 3.98 -1.68
CA SER A 119 8.77 3.12 -2.81
C SER A 119 7.51 3.56 -3.55
N CYS A 120 7.45 3.23 -4.84
CA CYS A 120 6.26 3.37 -5.67
C CYS A 120 6.07 2.11 -6.53
N LEU A 121 4.91 2.02 -7.19
CA LEU A 121 4.57 0.83 -7.98
C LEU A 121 5.54 0.65 -9.15
N GLU A 122 5.99 -0.59 -9.33
CA GLU A 122 6.77 -0.98 -10.49
C GLU A 122 6.04 -0.64 -11.79
N GLN A 123 6.76 -0.03 -12.73
CA GLN A 123 6.27 0.33 -14.05
C GLN A 123 7.04 -0.42 -15.14
N GLN A 124 6.30 -0.90 -16.13
CA GLN A 124 6.86 -1.54 -17.32
C GLN A 124 6.44 -0.75 -18.57
N PRO A 125 7.33 0.09 -19.13
CA PRO A 125 7.01 0.89 -20.30
C PRO A 125 6.74 -0.03 -21.51
N ARG A 126 5.60 0.16 -22.17
CA ARG A 126 5.24 -0.60 -23.38
C ARG A 126 6.13 -0.26 -24.58
N ASN A 127 6.69 0.95 -24.59
CA ASN A 127 7.52 1.44 -25.68
C ASN A 127 8.92 0.85 -25.57
N LYS A 128 9.42 0.31 -26.68
CA LYS A 128 10.79 -0.19 -26.78
C LYS A 128 11.78 0.97 -26.85
N THR A 129 13.01 0.70 -26.39
CA THR A 129 14.14 1.61 -26.55
C THR A 129 14.36 1.98 -28.02
N LEU A 130 14.55 3.27 -28.30
CA LEU A 130 14.74 3.79 -29.66
C LEU A 130 16.11 3.40 -30.22
N LYS A 131 16.13 2.58 -31.27
CA LYS A 131 17.37 2.12 -31.94
C LYS A 131 18.22 3.26 -32.54
N ALA A 132 17.60 4.39 -32.87
CA ALA A 132 18.32 5.56 -33.39
C ALA A 132 19.38 6.11 -32.41
N LEU A 133 19.16 5.92 -31.10
CA LEU A 133 20.05 6.39 -30.04
C LEU A 133 21.35 5.56 -29.95
N ASP A 134 21.37 4.35 -30.51
CA ASP A 134 22.53 3.46 -30.46
C ASP A 134 23.66 3.89 -31.42
N THR A 135 23.35 4.77 -32.38
CA THR A 135 24.30 5.30 -33.37
C THR A 135 25.29 6.32 -32.78
N ARG A 136 26.40 6.60 -33.48
CA ARG A 136 27.39 7.59 -33.04
C ARG A 136 26.78 8.99 -32.81
N PHE A 137 25.88 9.41 -33.69
CA PHE A 137 25.18 10.69 -33.55
C PHE A 137 24.04 10.60 -32.53
N GLY A 138 23.35 9.47 -32.46
CA GLY A 138 22.33 9.19 -31.45
C GLY A 138 22.86 9.33 -30.02
N ARG A 139 24.08 8.84 -29.76
CA ARG A 139 24.75 9.02 -28.45
C ARG A 139 25.02 10.48 -28.12
N LYS A 140 25.42 11.30 -29.11
CA LYS A 140 25.58 12.75 -28.92
C LYS A 140 24.26 13.44 -28.62
N LEU A 141 23.20 13.07 -29.36
CA LEU A 141 21.84 13.57 -29.12
C LEU A 141 21.36 13.20 -27.72
N ASN A 142 21.61 11.98 -27.26
CA ASN A 142 21.16 11.50 -25.95
C ASN A 142 21.74 12.34 -24.80
N ILE A 143 22.99 12.78 -24.91
CA ILE A 143 23.62 13.67 -23.92
C ILE A 143 22.90 15.03 -23.88
N ILE A 144 22.70 15.67 -25.03
CA ILE A 144 22.06 17.00 -25.10
C ILE A 144 20.60 16.90 -24.63
N ARG A 145 19.88 15.88 -25.10
CA ARG A 145 18.50 15.62 -24.69
C ARG A 145 18.41 15.38 -23.19
N GLY A 146 19.34 14.62 -22.61
CA GLY A 146 19.36 14.32 -21.18
C GLY A 146 19.40 15.57 -20.30
N ILE A 147 20.22 16.57 -20.67
CA ILE A 147 20.29 17.85 -19.94
C ILE A 147 18.94 18.57 -19.99
N VAL A 148 18.30 18.64 -21.17
CA VAL A 148 17.01 19.32 -21.32
C VAL A 148 15.90 18.57 -20.58
N GLU A 149 15.87 17.23 -20.68
CA GLU A 149 14.88 16.38 -20.00
C GLU A 149 14.96 16.54 -18.47
N GLN A 150 16.17 16.64 -17.94
CA GLN A 150 16.42 16.84 -16.51
C GLN A 150 15.84 18.17 -16.00
N GLU A 151 15.97 19.25 -16.79
CA GLU A 151 15.36 20.55 -16.47
C GLU A 151 13.83 20.53 -16.62
N ILE A 152 13.30 19.86 -17.66
CA ILE A 152 11.85 19.66 -17.82
C ILE A 152 11.29 18.95 -16.59
N GLN A 153 11.96 17.90 -16.14
CA GLN A 153 11.52 17.12 -15.00
C GLN A 153 11.53 17.95 -13.71
N GLU A 154 12.51 18.83 -13.50
CA GLU A 154 12.51 19.71 -12.34
C GLU A 154 11.37 20.75 -12.39
N MET A 155 11.08 21.31 -13.57
CA MET A 155 10.09 22.39 -13.72
C MET A 155 8.63 21.90 -13.79
N ALA A 156 8.40 20.70 -14.34
CA ALA A 156 7.06 20.26 -14.74
C ALA A 156 6.61 18.94 -14.10
N SER A 157 7.50 18.18 -13.45
CA SER A 157 7.13 16.89 -12.89
C SER A 157 6.39 17.00 -11.56
N ASN A 158 5.47 16.05 -11.32
CA ASN A 158 4.91 15.85 -9.99
C ASN A 158 5.87 14.98 -9.16
N ARG A 159 6.31 15.50 -8.01
CA ARG A 159 7.39 14.91 -7.18
C ARG A 159 6.87 13.86 -6.18
N ASP A 160 5.89 13.05 -6.57
CA ASP A 160 5.24 12.07 -5.68
C ASP A 160 6.22 11.05 -5.09
N ASN A 161 7.31 10.74 -5.80
CA ASN A 161 8.35 9.78 -5.41
C ASN A 161 9.64 10.43 -4.86
N VAL A 162 9.66 11.75 -4.65
CA VAL A 162 10.81 12.49 -4.14
C VAL A 162 10.36 13.41 -3.00
N ALA A 163 10.60 12.98 -1.76
CA ALA A 163 10.15 13.71 -0.58
C ALA A 163 10.95 15.00 -0.28
N CYS A 164 12.17 15.14 -0.80
CA CYS A 164 13.04 16.26 -0.46
C CYS A 164 13.18 17.28 -1.60
N HIS A 165 13.62 18.49 -1.24
CA HIS A 165 13.75 19.62 -2.17
C HIS A 165 14.99 19.55 -3.08
N HIS A 166 15.82 18.50 -2.93
CA HIS A 166 17.05 18.40 -3.72
C HIS A 166 16.71 18.21 -5.20
N VAL A 167 17.38 19.00 -6.02
CA VAL A 167 17.22 19.01 -7.47
C VAL A 167 17.83 17.73 -8.06
N TYR A 168 17.30 17.29 -9.21
CA TYR A 168 17.86 16.17 -9.98
C TYR A 168 17.82 14.80 -9.27
N GLN A 169 16.77 14.58 -8.47
CA GLN A 169 16.53 13.30 -7.77
C GLN A 169 15.44 12.43 -8.40
N VAL A 170 14.92 12.83 -9.55
CA VAL A 170 13.90 12.01 -10.21
C VAL A 170 14.51 10.68 -10.61
N TRP A 171 13.75 9.64 -10.30
CA TRP A 171 14.01 8.28 -10.71
C TRP A 171 12.70 7.65 -11.20
N ASP A 172 12.80 6.72 -12.13
CA ASP A 172 11.66 5.96 -12.64
C ASP A 172 11.64 4.57 -12.00
N PRO A 173 10.48 4.07 -11.54
CA PRO A 173 10.35 2.72 -11.00
C PRO A 173 10.29 1.66 -12.10
N VAL A 174 11.30 1.62 -12.97
CA VAL A 174 11.41 0.64 -14.06
C VAL A 174 12.59 -0.29 -13.78
N PRO A 175 12.34 -1.52 -13.29
CA PRO A 175 13.43 -2.46 -13.03
C PRO A 175 13.99 -3.04 -14.33
N SER A 176 15.26 -3.43 -14.28
CA SER A 176 15.88 -4.18 -15.36
C SER A 176 15.39 -5.62 -15.32
N LEU A 177 14.59 -6.03 -16.31
CA LEU A 177 14.12 -7.41 -16.47
C LEU A 177 15.16 -8.31 -17.16
N ALA A 178 16.41 -7.86 -17.31
CA ALA A 178 17.47 -8.70 -17.85
C ALA A 178 17.69 -9.90 -16.92
N PRO A 179 17.82 -11.14 -17.45
CA PRO A 179 18.05 -12.30 -16.60
C PRO A 179 19.33 -12.09 -15.80
N SER A 180 19.23 -12.27 -14.48
CA SER A 180 20.39 -12.38 -13.61
C SER A 180 21.26 -13.50 -14.15
N THR A 181 22.48 -13.16 -14.58
CA THR A 181 23.47 -14.16 -14.96
C THR A 181 23.93 -14.85 -13.68
N THR A 182 23.28 -15.94 -13.34
CA THR A 182 23.73 -16.93 -12.34
C THR A 182 24.28 -18.15 -13.06
#